data_AF-A0A914EJB0-F1
#
_entry.id   AF-A0A914EJB0-F1
#
_cell.length_a   1.000
_cell.length_b   1.000
_cell.length_c   1.000
_cell.angle_alpha   90.00
_cell.angle_beta   90.00
_cell.angle_gamma   90.00
#
_symmetry.space_group_name_H-M   'P 1'
#
loop_
_entity.id
_entity.type
_entity.pdbx_description
1 polymer ?
#
loop_
_entity_poly.entity_id
_entity_poly.type
_entity_poly.pdbx_seq_one_letter_code
_entity_poly.pdbx_strand_id
1 'polypeptide(L)'
;MTRIKFALCFATFTLILLDALIVKDPPYGQLKITGKYLTKLDGTPVQLRGISLFRTNTVRGHLFFANSTANIVKCYWNANVIRAPLGIDLPGNASANASLPGYLTSPEENYQRLKIIVESAIENGIYVIIDWHAFHMYTDQAVAFFTNISIAYGGYPHIIYETYNEPDSADTWEQLKSYHINVINAIRANDPDNVVVVGTPRADLDVEIAARDPINMTNIAYSLHYYTNEDPPLKMNKTNEAINMGLPIFVTESGVCNSHGNGTVNVNVTQACCIGILFFMTNHRIRMTTNMDNEKQVMAVKWIKTACARMVA
;
A
#
# COMPACT_ATOMS: atom_id res chain seq x y z
N MET A 1 52.88 34.94 -49.03
CA MET A 1 53.18 35.58 -47.74
C MET A 1 51.92 35.57 -46.88
N THR A 2 52.05 34.95 -45.70
CA THR A 2 51.38 35.30 -44.44
C THR A 2 49.87 35.05 -44.24
N ARG A 3 49.61 34.16 -43.27
CA ARG A 3 48.38 33.91 -42.51
C ARG A 3 47.82 35.20 -41.88
N ILE A 4 46.52 35.21 -41.53
CA ILE A 4 46.02 35.55 -40.18
C ILE A 4 44.54 35.10 -40.05
N LYS A 5 44.25 34.49 -38.89
CA LYS A 5 42.95 34.02 -38.41
C LYS A 5 42.10 35.20 -37.93
N PHE A 6 40.77 35.13 -38.07
CA PHE A 6 39.85 35.69 -37.07
C PHE A 6 38.63 34.78 -36.91
N ALA A 7 38.38 34.42 -35.66
CA ALA A 7 37.24 33.68 -35.19
C ALA A 7 35.99 34.57 -35.18
N LEU A 8 34.79 33.97 -35.31
CA LEU A 8 33.72 34.22 -34.36
C LEU A 8 32.68 33.09 -34.43
N CYS A 9 32.57 32.39 -33.30
CA CYS A 9 31.47 31.57 -32.87
C CYS A 9 30.19 32.41 -32.81
N PHE A 10 29.03 31.93 -33.28
CA PHE A 10 27.68 32.20 -32.73
C PHE A 10 26.60 31.61 -33.65
N ALA A 11 25.99 30.51 -33.23
CA ALA A 11 24.55 30.29 -33.23
C ALA A 11 24.30 28.83 -32.86
N THR A 12 24.23 28.62 -31.55
CA THR A 12 23.74 27.44 -30.86
C THR A 12 22.52 26.84 -31.55
N PHE A 13 22.66 25.59 -32.00
CA PHE A 13 21.57 24.70 -32.40
C PHE A 13 20.70 24.44 -31.16
N THR A 14 19.80 25.36 -30.83
CA THR A 14 18.81 25.22 -29.77
C THR A 14 17.56 24.64 -30.39
N LEU A 15 17.62 23.35 -30.64
CA LEU A 15 16.47 22.46 -30.74
C LEU A 15 16.72 21.29 -29.82
N ILE A 16 16.88 21.61 -28.53
CA ILE A 16 16.55 20.67 -27.46
C ILE A 16 15.02 20.60 -27.51
N LEU A 17 14.54 19.62 -28.29
CA LEU A 17 13.15 19.21 -28.29
C LEU A 17 12.73 18.90 -26.85
N LEU A 18 11.70 19.61 -26.39
CA LEU A 18 10.63 19.06 -25.55
C LEU A 18 10.99 18.38 -24.21
N ASP A 19 12.04 18.80 -23.50
CA ASP A 19 12.20 18.41 -22.08
C ASP A 19 11.11 19.00 -21.16
N ALA A 20 10.12 19.73 -21.70
CA ALA A 20 9.15 20.54 -20.96
C ALA A 20 7.71 19.99 -20.85
N LEU A 21 7.41 18.74 -21.24
CA LEU A 21 6.02 18.22 -21.15
C LEU A 21 5.83 16.77 -20.65
N ILE A 22 6.88 16.09 -20.20
CA ILE A 22 6.69 14.76 -19.60
C ILE A 22 6.40 14.96 -18.11
N VAL A 23 5.12 14.84 -17.73
CA VAL A 23 4.74 14.61 -16.34
C VAL A 23 5.57 13.43 -15.85
N LYS A 24 6.42 13.65 -14.84
CA LYS A 24 7.25 12.59 -14.28
C LYS A 24 6.33 11.63 -13.51
N ASP A 25 6.02 10.52 -14.15
CA ASP A 25 5.20 9.45 -13.60
C ASP A 25 5.70 9.00 -12.22
N PRO A 26 4.82 8.86 -11.20
CA PRO A 26 5.24 8.57 -9.84
C PRO A 26 5.45 7.09 -9.69
N PRO A 27 6.53 6.66 -9.03
CA PRO A 27 7.78 6.24 -9.66
C PRO A 27 7.68 5.23 -10.82
N TYR A 28 6.48 4.72 -11.12
CA TYR A 28 6.17 3.79 -12.21
C TYR A 28 4.97 4.20 -13.10
N GLY A 29 4.26 5.30 -12.80
CA GLY A 29 3.10 5.77 -13.58
C GLY A 29 1.80 5.06 -13.19
N GLN A 30 0.84 4.98 -14.10
CA GLN A 30 -0.39 4.24 -13.83
C GLN A 30 -0.07 2.75 -13.60
N LEU A 31 -0.51 2.25 -12.44
CA LEU A 31 -0.35 0.85 -12.07
C LEU A 31 -1.48 -0.01 -12.66
N LYS A 32 -1.16 -1.27 -12.89
CA LYS A 32 -2.10 -2.27 -13.38
C LYS A 32 -1.85 -3.62 -12.70
N ILE A 33 -2.89 -4.42 -12.52
CA ILE A 33 -2.75 -5.84 -12.17
C ILE A 33 -2.75 -6.67 -13.47
N THR A 34 -1.67 -7.40 -13.71
CA THR A 34 -1.51 -8.31 -14.85
C THR A 34 -1.21 -9.72 -14.34
N GLY A 35 -2.20 -10.61 -14.45
CA GLY A 35 -2.15 -11.90 -13.77
C GLY A 35 -2.06 -11.70 -12.26
N LYS A 36 -1.04 -12.27 -11.62
CA LYS A 36 -0.78 -12.10 -10.18
C LYS A 36 0.19 -10.95 -9.84
N TYR A 37 0.62 -10.17 -10.82
CA TYR A 37 1.65 -9.15 -10.65
C TYR A 37 1.06 -7.74 -10.71
N LEU A 38 1.59 -6.86 -9.88
CA LEU A 38 1.48 -5.42 -10.10
C LEU A 38 2.49 -5.00 -11.16
N THR A 39 2.05 -4.24 -12.15
CA THR A 39 2.85 -3.83 -13.29
C THR A 39 2.68 -2.35 -13.60
N LYS A 40 3.62 -1.80 -14.37
CA LYS A 40 3.38 -0.61 -15.19
C LYS A 40 2.34 -0.89 -16.27
N LEU A 41 1.91 0.14 -16.99
CA LEU A 41 1.08 0.01 -18.19
C LEU A 41 1.72 -0.85 -19.29
N ASP A 42 3.06 -0.81 -19.43
CA ASP A 42 3.80 -1.62 -20.41
C ASP A 42 3.92 -3.10 -20.02
N GLY A 43 3.33 -3.51 -18.89
CA GLY A 43 3.37 -4.89 -18.39
C GLY A 43 4.62 -5.24 -17.60
N THR A 44 5.59 -4.33 -17.47
CA THR A 44 6.77 -4.57 -16.64
C THR A 44 6.35 -4.69 -15.18
N PRO A 45 6.67 -5.80 -14.50
CA PRO A 45 6.34 -5.98 -13.10
C PRO A 45 7.08 -5.00 -12.18
N VAL A 46 6.38 -4.45 -11.17
CA VAL A 46 6.91 -3.46 -10.21
C VAL A 46 6.66 -3.88 -8.78
N GLN A 47 7.39 -3.25 -7.85
CA GLN A 47 7.26 -3.53 -6.43
C GLN A 47 7.15 -2.25 -5.62
N LEU A 48 6.10 -2.18 -4.80
CA LEU A 48 5.95 -1.13 -3.81
C LEU A 48 6.52 -1.58 -2.47
N ARG A 49 7.31 -0.70 -1.84
CA ARG A 49 7.94 -0.85 -0.54
C ARG A 49 7.82 0.47 0.21
N GLY A 50 7.30 0.38 1.42
CA GLY A 50 6.99 1.57 2.18
C GLY A 50 6.57 1.28 3.60
N ILE A 51 5.86 2.24 4.19
CA ILE A 51 5.49 2.25 5.60
C ILE A 51 4.01 2.54 5.72
N SER A 52 3.36 1.88 6.67
CA SER A 52 2.05 2.30 7.12
C SER A 52 2.18 3.29 8.26
N LEU A 53 1.43 4.39 8.16
CA LEU A 53 1.12 5.18 9.35
C LEU A 53 0.27 4.35 10.31
N PHE A 54 0.10 4.86 11.52
CA PHE A 54 -0.93 4.35 12.42
C PHE A 54 -2.22 5.14 12.23
N ARG A 55 -3.35 4.64 12.74
CA ARG A 55 -4.69 5.20 12.49
C ARG A 55 -4.80 6.69 12.84
N THR A 56 -5.58 7.42 12.02
CA THR A 56 -5.90 8.85 12.19
C THR A 56 -6.50 9.22 13.55
N ASN A 57 -7.09 8.25 14.27
CA ASN A 57 -7.88 8.49 15.48
C ASN A 57 -7.18 8.02 16.79
N THR A 58 -5.85 8.08 16.83
CA THR A 58 -5.05 7.66 17.99
C THR A 58 -4.17 8.81 18.51
N VAL A 59 -3.85 8.84 19.82
CA VAL A 59 -3.10 9.96 20.43
C VAL A 59 -1.75 10.23 19.74
N ARG A 60 -1.07 9.18 19.26
CA ARG A 60 0.23 9.32 18.59
C ARG A 60 0.16 9.21 17.08
N GLY A 61 -0.74 8.38 16.53
CA GLY A 61 -0.84 8.17 15.09
C GLY A 61 -1.24 9.43 14.34
N HIS A 62 -2.20 10.19 14.86
CA HIS A 62 -2.70 11.40 14.20
C HIS A 62 -1.61 12.47 13.98
N LEU A 63 -0.57 12.50 14.83
CA LEU A 63 0.54 13.46 14.72
C LEU A 63 1.38 13.26 13.45
N PHE A 64 1.34 12.05 12.88
CA PHE A 64 2.07 11.73 11.65
C PHE A 64 1.27 12.06 10.39
N PHE A 65 0.01 12.50 10.49
CA PHE A 65 -0.74 13.05 9.35
C PHE A 65 -0.36 14.52 9.12
N ALA A 66 0.90 14.73 8.76
CA ALA A 66 1.53 16.02 8.56
C ALA A 66 2.17 16.11 7.17
N ASN A 67 2.26 17.31 6.60
CA ASN A 67 2.74 17.49 5.21
C ASN A 67 4.20 17.03 5.01
N SER A 68 5.02 17.06 6.05
CA SER A 68 6.41 16.59 5.96
C SER A 68 6.54 15.05 5.93
N THR A 69 5.51 14.31 6.34
CA THR A 69 5.62 12.87 6.58
C THR A 69 5.93 12.10 5.31
N ALA A 70 5.21 12.32 4.20
CA ALA A 70 5.47 11.58 2.96
C ALA A 70 6.89 11.84 2.42
N ASN A 71 7.38 13.08 2.54
CA ASN A 71 8.76 13.41 2.19
C ASN A 71 9.77 12.68 3.07
N ILE A 72 9.55 12.62 4.39
CA ILE A 72 10.42 11.89 5.30
C ILE A 72 10.45 10.40 4.95
N VAL A 73 9.28 9.79 4.74
CA VAL A 73 9.14 8.39 4.35
C VAL A 73 9.89 8.10 3.05
N LYS A 74 9.71 8.94 2.03
CA LYS A 74 10.42 8.83 0.75
C LYS A 74 11.94 8.96 0.92
N CYS A 75 12.40 10.07 1.50
CA CYS A 75 13.81 10.45 1.46
C CYS A 75 14.66 9.67 2.47
N TYR A 76 14.16 9.41 3.67
CA TYR A 76 14.93 8.73 4.71
C TYR A 76 14.82 7.21 4.62
N TRP A 77 13.66 6.67 4.23
CA TRP A 77 13.45 5.21 4.21
C TRP A 77 13.43 4.66 2.78
N ASN A 78 13.70 5.51 1.77
CA ASN A 78 13.73 5.15 0.35
C ASN A 78 12.44 4.42 -0.09
N ALA A 79 11.30 4.87 0.44
CA ALA A 79 9.99 4.29 0.17
C ALA A 79 9.39 4.87 -1.11
N ASN A 80 8.62 4.04 -1.83
CA ASN A 80 7.85 4.45 -2.99
C ASN A 80 6.33 4.37 -2.76
N VAL A 81 5.89 3.98 -1.55
CA VAL A 81 4.49 3.99 -1.13
C VAL A 81 4.38 4.37 0.35
N ILE A 82 3.29 5.01 0.74
CA ILE A 82 2.89 5.23 2.13
C ILE A 82 1.45 4.74 2.32
N ARG A 83 1.17 4.01 3.40
CA ARG A 83 -0.21 3.61 3.74
C ARG A 83 -0.77 4.57 4.79
N ALA A 84 -2.02 4.98 4.59
CA ALA A 84 -2.73 5.97 5.40
C ALA A 84 -4.02 5.38 5.99
N PRO A 85 -3.93 4.72 7.17
CA PRO A 85 -5.08 4.12 7.83
C PRO A 85 -6.07 5.15 8.38
N LEU A 86 -7.28 5.17 7.84
CA LEU A 86 -8.39 5.99 8.34
C LEU A 86 -9.07 5.27 9.50
N GLY A 87 -8.97 5.82 10.71
CA GLY A 87 -9.65 5.24 11.88
C GLY A 87 -11.17 5.37 11.76
N ILE A 88 -11.89 4.23 11.80
CA ILE A 88 -13.35 4.18 11.58
C ILE A 88 -14.15 4.22 12.89
N ASP A 89 -13.63 3.59 13.94
CA ASP A 89 -14.37 3.25 15.16
C ASP A 89 -15.08 4.41 15.88
N LEU A 90 -16.19 4.08 16.57
CA LEU A 90 -16.87 4.99 17.49
C LEU A 90 -15.95 5.29 18.71
N PRO A 91 -15.97 6.52 19.25
CA PRO A 91 -15.28 6.84 20.50
C PRO A 91 -15.75 5.88 21.60
N GLY A 92 -14.82 5.17 22.23
CA GLY A 92 -15.12 4.20 23.29
C GLY A 92 -15.42 2.77 22.83
N ASN A 93 -15.47 2.49 21.52
CA ASN A 93 -15.39 1.12 21.03
C ASN A 93 -13.93 0.67 21.05
N ALA A 94 -13.63 -0.27 21.93
CA ALA A 94 -12.28 -0.70 22.29
C ALA A 94 -11.66 -1.63 21.24
N SER A 95 -11.47 -1.16 19.99
CA SER A 95 -10.32 -1.64 19.22
C SER A 95 -9.07 -1.03 19.86
N ALA A 96 -8.67 -1.61 21.01
CA ALA A 96 -7.58 -1.43 21.98
C ALA A 96 -6.86 -0.07 22.17
N ASN A 97 -6.87 0.84 21.20
CA ASN A 97 -5.99 2.00 21.10
C ASN A 97 -6.64 3.23 20.43
N ALA A 98 -7.94 3.22 20.12
CA ALA A 98 -8.63 4.43 19.63
C ALA A 98 -8.76 5.43 20.78
N SER A 99 -8.24 6.65 20.59
CA SER A 99 -8.20 7.68 21.65
C SER A 99 -8.74 9.03 21.20
N LEU A 100 -9.12 9.13 19.93
CA LEU A 100 -9.79 10.27 19.30
C LEU A 100 -11.02 9.74 18.54
N PRO A 101 -12.00 10.60 18.21
CA PRO A 101 -13.14 10.21 17.38
C PRO A 101 -12.73 9.67 16.00
N GLY A 102 -13.27 8.52 15.60
CA GLY A 102 -13.09 7.96 14.25
C GLY A 102 -14.04 8.58 13.22
N TYR A 103 -13.92 8.10 11.97
CA TYR A 103 -14.66 8.62 10.82
C TYR A 103 -16.18 8.54 11.01
N LEU A 104 -16.69 7.52 11.71
CA LEU A 104 -18.14 7.38 11.96
C LEU A 104 -18.73 8.51 12.83
N THR A 105 -17.92 9.14 13.68
CA THR A 105 -18.39 10.24 14.56
C THR A 105 -17.84 11.60 14.17
N SER A 106 -16.64 11.65 13.58
CA SER A 106 -15.98 12.87 13.13
C SER A 106 -15.44 12.68 11.70
N PRO A 107 -16.33 12.57 10.70
CA PRO A 107 -15.93 12.28 9.33
C PRO A 107 -15.05 13.38 8.73
N GLU A 108 -15.40 14.65 8.94
CA GLU A 108 -14.65 15.79 8.42
C GLU A 108 -13.22 15.85 8.99
N GLU A 109 -13.07 15.68 10.31
CA GLU A 109 -11.76 15.72 10.97
C GLU A 109 -10.82 14.60 10.50
N ASN A 110 -11.35 13.39 10.33
CA ASN A 110 -10.59 12.24 9.83
C ASN A 110 -10.27 12.38 8.34
N TYR A 111 -11.19 12.92 7.54
CA TYR A 111 -10.97 13.24 6.14
C TYR A 111 -9.85 14.28 5.96
N GLN A 112 -9.86 15.37 6.74
CA GLN A 112 -8.82 16.41 6.67
C GLN A 112 -7.43 15.86 7.02
N ARG A 113 -7.33 14.96 8.01
CA ARG A 113 -6.06 14.27 8.32
C ARG A 113 -5.58 13.42 7.14
N LEU A 114 -6.46 12.58 6.61
CA LEU A 114 -6.15 11.72 5.47
C LEU A 114 -5.69 12.54 4.26
N LYS A 115 -6.42 13.61 3.93
CA LYS A 115 -6.14 14.55 2.83
C LYS A 115 -4.70 15.05 2.87
N ILE A 116 -4.19 15.43 4.04
CA ILE A 116 -2.80 15.89 4.20
C ILE A 116 -1.79 14.86 3.68
N ILE A 117 -1.99 13.57 3.98
CA ILE A 117 -1.07 12.51 3.56
C ILE A 117 -1.25 12.16 2.08
N VAL A 118 -2.49 12.13 1.59
CA VAL A 118 -2.76 11.88 0.17
C VAL A 118 -2.12 12.96 -0.71
N GLU A 119 -2.34 14.23 -0.40
CA GLU A 119 -1.78 15.34 -1.16
C GLU A 119 -0.25 15.38 -1.04
N SER A 120 0.28 15.18 0.17
CA SER A 120 1.73 15.11 0.38
C SER A 120 2.39 13.95 -0.41
N ALA A 121 1.74 12.78 -0.49
CA ALA A 121 2.25 11.65 -1.28
C ALA A 121 2.28 11.97 -2.78
N ILE A 122 1.22 12.61 -3.29
CA ILE A 122 1.13 13.09 -4.68
C ILE A 122 2.24 14.12 -4.97
N GLU A 123 2.37 15.14 -4.13
CA GLU A 123 3.40 16.18 -4.28
C GLU A 123 4.83 15.60 -4.24
N ASN A 124 5.04 14.57 -3.42
CA ASN A 124 6.32 13.89 -3.32
C ASN A 124 6.50 12.77 -4.36
N GLY A 125 5.52 12.51 -5.23
CA GLY A 125 5.60 11.52 -6.30
C GLY A 125 5.83 10.10 -5.78
N ILE A 126 5.12 9.69 -4.72
CA ILE A 126 5.06 8.30 -4.22
C ILE A 126 3.60 7.85 -4.15
N TYR A 127 3.36 6.54 -4.21
CA TYR A 127 2.00 6.01 -4.09
C TYR A 127 1.45 6.18 -2.66
N VAL A 128 0.13 6.23 -2.53
CA VAL A 128 -0.58 6.23 -1.24
C VAL A 128 -1.66 5.16 -1.22
N ILE A 129 -1.65 4.32 -0.18
CA ILE A 129 -2.73 3.39 0.10
C ILE A 129 -3.71 4.08 1.05
N ILE A 130 -4.93 4.34 0.57
CA ILE A 130 -6.03 4.90 1.35
C ILE A 130 -6.79 3.73 1.95
N ASP A 131 -6.62 3.54 3.25
CA ASP A 131 -7.08 2.36 3.97
C ASP A 131 -8.33 2.67 4.80
N TRP A 132 -9.45 2.03 4.45
CA TRP A 132 -10.64 1.97 5.29
C TRP A 132 -10.37 1.02 6.47
N HIS A 133 -9.79 1.58 7.52
CA HIS A 133 -9.24 0.82 8.64
C HIS A 133 -10.31 0.38 9.63
N ALA A 134 -11.21 -0.46 9.15
CA ALA A 134 -12.31 -1.06 9.90
C ALA A 134 -12.00 -2.49 10.33
N PHE A 135 -12.73 -2.92 11.35
CA PHE A 135 -12.83 -4.30 11.83
C PHE A 135 -14.27 -4.84 11.75
N HIS A 136 -15.20 -4.01 11.24
CA HIS A 136 -16.59 -4.37 10.99
C HIS A 136 -17.04 -3.86 9.61
N MET A 137 -18.03 -4.54 9.04
CA MET A 137 -18.60 -4.19 7.75
C MET A 137 -19.48 -2.93 7.86
N TYR A 138 -19.03 -1.82 7.29
CA TYR A 138 -19.73 -0.52 7.24
C TYR A 138 -20.02 -0.12 5.79
N THR A 139 -20.80 -0.93 5.07
CA THR A 139 -20.99 -0.85 3.61
C THR A 139 -21.37 0.56 3.12
N ASP A 140 -22.43 1.15 3.67
CA ASP A 140 -22.94 2.44 3.18
C ASP A 140 -21.95 3.57 3.44
N GLN A 141 -21.26 3.54 4.58
CA GLN A 141 -20.25 4.53 4.97
C GLN A 141 -18.99 4.38 4.12
N ALA A 142 -18.54 3.16 3.84
CA ALA A 142 -17.42 2.90 2.97
C ALA A 142 -17.73 3.33 1.52
N VAL A 143 -18.92 3.02 1.01
CA VAL A 143 -19.39 3.47 -0.30
C VAL A 143 -19.39 5.00 -0.39
N ALA A 144 -19.96 5.70 0.60
CA ALA A 144 -19.98 7.16 0.62
C ALA A 144 -18.56 7.75 0.70
N PHE A 145 -17.71 7.20 1.57
CA PHE A 145 -16.32 7.64 1.72
C PHE A 145 -15.52 7.47 0.43
N PHE A 146 -15.51 6.27 -0.16
CA PHE A 146 -14.75 5.99 -1.36
C PHE A 146 -15.33 6.67 -2.61
N THR A 147 -16.62 6.98 -2.64
CA THR A 147 -17.19 7.88 -3.66
C THR A 147 -16.51 9.26 -3.59
N ASN A 148 -16.43 9.84 -2.39
CA ASN A 148 -15.80 11.16 -2.22
C ASN A 148 -14.30 11.13 -2.55
N ILE A 149 -13.58 10.09 -2.12
CA ILE A 149 -12.16 9.94 -2.44
C ILE A 149 -11.93 9.78 -3.94
N SER A 150 -12.71 8.93 -4.62
CA SER A 150 -12.56 8.70 -6.07
C SER A 150 -12.93 9.93 -6.91
N ILE A 151 -13.92 10.74 -6.49
CA ILE A 151 -14.20 12.05 -7.11
C ILE A 151 -13.00 12.99 -6.97
N ALA A 152 -12.39 13.06 -5.78
CA ALA A 152 -11.32 14.00 -5.50
C ALA A 152 -9.97 13.58 -6.11
N TYR A 153 -9.65 12.29 -6.07
CA TYR A 153 -8.31 11.78 -6.34
C TYR A 153 -8.24 10.68 -7.41
N GLY A 154 -9.35 10.27 -8.01
CA GLY A 154 -9.37 9.16 -8.97
C GLY A 154 -8.53 9.37 -10.23
N GLY A 155 -8.29 10.63 -10.61
CA GLY A 155 -7.41 10.99 -11.73
C GLY A 155 -5.91 10.93 -11.42
N TYR A 156 -5.51 10.56 -10.20
CA TYR A 156 -4.10 10.50 -9.81
C TYR A 156 -3.61 9.04 -9.79
N PRO A 157 -2.55 8.68 -10.54
CA PRO A 157 -2.03 7.31 -10.57
C PRO A 157 -1.41 6.85 -9.24
N HIS A 158 -1.23 7.79 -8.30
CA HIS A 158 -0.65 7.55 -6.97
C HIS A 158 -1.60 6.74 -6.07
N ILE A 159 -2.90 6.75 -6.35
CA ILE A 159 -3.92 6.25 -5.43
C ILE A 159 -4.04 4.73 -5.53
N ILE A 160 -4.02 4.10 -4.36
CA ILE A 160 -4.40 2.70 -4.17
C ILE A 160 -5.47 2.69 -3.10
N TYR A 161 -6.60 2.04 -3.36
CA TYR A 161 -7.68 1.91 -2.39
C TYR A 161 -7.53 0.59 -1.62
N GLU A 162 -7.71 0.59 -0.31
CA GLU A 162 -7.84 -0.62 0.50
C GLU A 162 -9.21 -0.58 1.19
N THR A 163 -10.15 -1.37 0.68
CA THR A 163 -11.59 -1.21 0.96
C THR A 163 -12.02 -1.73 2.32
N TYR A 164 -11.20 -2.58 2.94
CA TYR A 164 -11.40 -3.11 4.28
C TYR A 164 -10.07 -3.68 4.79
N ASN A 165 -9.51 -3.07 5.84
CA ASN A 165 -8.29 -3.49 6.53
C ASN A 165 -8.31 -4.96 7.00
N GLU A 166 -9.14 -5.30 7.99
CA GLU A 166 -9.13 -6.65 8.58
C GLU A 166 -10.55 -7.13 8.83
N PRO A 167 -11.13 -7.90 7.88
CA PRO A 167 -12.43 -8.54 8.07
C PRO A 167 -12.48 -9.45 9.30
N ASP A 168 -13.63 -9.47 9.98
CA ASP A 168 -13.84 -10.31 11.15
C ASP A 168 -13.85 -11.79 10.73
N SER A 169 -13.55 -12.67 11.68
CA SER A 169 -13.77 -14.10 11.59
C SER A 169 -15.22 -14.52 11.28
N ALA A 170 -16.20 -13.69 11.63
CA ALA A 170 -17.62 -13.95 11.33
C ALA A 170 -18.01 -13.58 9.89
N ASP A 171 -17.21 -12.76 9.20
CA ASP A 171 -17.51 -12.32 7.84
C ASP A 171 -17.20 -13.45 6.85
N THR A 172 -18.24 -13.95 6.16
CA THR A 172 -18.03 -14.95 5.09
C THR A 172 -17.45 -14.29 3.83
N TRP A 173 -16.75 -15.06 3.00
CA TRP A 173 -16.25 -14.54 1.72
C TRP A 173 -17.38 -14.05 0.81
N GLU A 174 -18.55 -14.69 0.82
CA GLU A 174 -19.70 -14.24 0.01
C GLU A 174 -20.17 -12.83 0.43
N GLN A 175 -20.29 -12.58 1.74
CA GLN A 175 -20.67 -11.27 2.26
C GLN A 175 -19.60 -10.22 1.97
N LEU A 176 -18.32 -10.54 2.20
CA LEU A 176 -17.20 -9.63 1.91
C LEU A 176 -17.10 -9.33 0.42
N LYS A 177 -17.27 -10.33 -0.45
CA LYS A 177 -17.28 -10.15 -1.89
C LYS A 177 -18.40 -9.21 -2.32
N SER A 178 -19.61 -9.36 -1.77
CA SER A 178 -20.72 -8.44 -2.02
C SER A 178 -20.41 -7.02 -1.52
N TYR A 179 -19.83 -6.88 -0.33
CA TYR A 179 -19.39 -5.60 0.23
C TYR A 179 -18.37 -4.92 -0.71
N HIS A 180 -17.31 -5.65 -1.08
CA HIS A 180 -16.24 -5.14 -1.92
C HIS A 180 -16.75 -4.74 -3.29
N ILE A 181 -17.64 -5.53 -3.91
CA ILE A 181 -18.26 -5.17 -5.19
C ILE A 181 -19.02 -3.84 -5.10
N ASN A 182 -19.77 -3.61 -4.02
CA ASN A 182 -20.49 -2.34 -3.83
C ASN A 182 -19.53 -1.15 -3.70
N VAL A 183 -18.47 -1.30 -2.90
CA VAL A 183 -17.45 -0.26 -2.72
C VAL A 183 -16.65 -0.03 -4.01
N ILE A 184 -16.24 -1.09 -4.71
CA ILE A 184 -15.52 -1.01 -5.98
C ILE A 184 -16.40 -0.33 -7.04
N ASN A 185 -17.68 -0.66 -7.15
CA ASN A 185 -18.57 0.01 -8.09
C ASN A 185 -18.66 1.53 -7.84
N ALA A 186 -18.68 1.95 -6.57
CA ALA A 186 -18.67 3.36 -6.20
C ALA A 186 -17.35 4.05 -6.59
N ILE A 187 -16.21 3.36 -6.42
CA ILE A 187 -14.90 3.83 -6.89
C ILE A 187 -14.89 3.92 -8.42
N ARG A 188 -15.28 2.86 -9.12
CA ARG A 188 -15.25 2.75 -10.60
C ARG A 188 -16.17 3.72 -11.31
N ALA A 189 -17.16 4.29 -10.63
CA ALA A 189 -17.96 5.38 -11.19
C ALA A 189 -17.14 6.65 -11.48
N ASN A 190 -16.03 6.86 -10.77
CA ASN A 190 -15.17 8.05 -10.92
C ASN A 190 -13.71 7.70 -11.28
N ASP A 191 -13.25 6.49 -10.94
CA ASP A 191 -11.88 6.01 -11.10
C ASP A 191 -11.86 4.61 -11.74
N PRO A 192 -11.72 4.51 -13.07
CA PRO A 192 -11.85 3.24 -13.78
C PRO A 192 -10.65 2.28 -13.60
N ASP A 193 -9.49 2.76 -13.16
CA ASP A 193 -8.22 2.05 -13.38
C ASP A 193 -7.23 2.02 -12.21
N ASN A 194 -7.37 2.80 -11.14
CA ASN A 194 -6.47 2.64 -9.99
C ASN A 194 -6.66 1.29 -9.28
N VAL A 195 -5.60 0.82 -8.64
CA VAL A 195 -5.60 -0.48 -7.95
C VAL A 195 -6.50 -0.43 -6.73
N VAL A 196 -7.34 -1.46 -6.58
CA VAL A 196 -8.14 -1.68 -5.38
C VAL A 196 -7.68 -2.97 -4.71
N VAL A 197 -7.28 -2.87 -3.45
CA VAL A 197 -6.91 -3.98 -2.58
C VAL A 197 -8.10 -4.33 -1.70
N VAL A 198 -8.45 -5.61 -1.62
CA VAL A 198 -9.61 -6.10 -0.85
C VAL A 198 -9.19 -7.06 0.26
N GLY A 199 -9.77 -6.88 1.44
CA GLY A 199 -9.62 -7.78 2.59
C GLY A 199 -10.30 -9.14 2.41
N THR A 200 -9.79 -10.15 3.10
CA THR A 200 -10.34 -11.51 3.16
C THR A 200 -10.61 -11.94 4.62
N PRO A 201 -11.43 -12.97 4.87
CA PRO A 201 -11.84 -13.34 6.23
C PRO A 201 -10.67 -13.59 7.20
N ARG A 202 -10.97 -13.44 8.50
CA ARG A 202 -10.04 -13.69 9.61
C ARG A 202 -8.76 -12.86 9.53
N ALA A 203 -8.88 -11.54 9.42
CA ALA A 203 -7.74 -10.63 9.31
C ALA A 203 -6.76 -11.06 8.19
N ASP A 204 -7.32 -11.22 7.00
CA ASP A 204 -6.61 -11.58 5.77
C ASP A 204 -5.85 -12.91 5.83
N LEU A 205 -6.37 -13.87 6.60
CA LEU A 205 -5.78 -15.21 6.69
C LEU A 205 -6.26 -16.11 5.54
N ASP A 206 -7.50 -15.95 5.09
CA ASP A 206 -8.18 -16.89 4.19
C ASP A 206 -8.15 -16.49 2.71
N VAL A 207 -7.00 -16.02 2.25
CA VAL A 207 -6.81 -15.56 0.86
C VAL A 207 -7.05 -16.65 -0.19
N GLU A 208 -6.90 -17.93 0.16
CA GLU A 208 -7.16 -19.05 -0.75
C GLU A 208 -8.64 -19.22 -1.07
N ILE A 209 -9.55 -18.78 -0.19
CA ILE A 209 -10.99 -18.82 -0.46
C ILE A 209 -11.33 -17.81 -1.56
N ALA A 210 -10.77 -16.61 -1.48
CA ALA A 210 -10.93 -15.59 -2.51
C ALA A 210 -10.33 -16.02 -3.85
N ALA A 211 -9.23 -16.79 -3.84
CA ALA A 211 -8.64 -17.33 -5.06
C ALA A 211 -9.52 -18.35 -5.79
N ARG A 212 -10.42 -19.06 -5.08
CA ARG A 212 -11.38 -20.00 -5.69
C ARG A 212 -12.61 -19.30 -6.26
N ASP A 213 -12.95 -18.11 -5.73
CA ASP A 213 -14.08 -17.32 -6.18
C ASP A 213 -13.73 -15.81 -6.24
N PRO A 214 -12.80 -15.39 -7.13
CA PRO A 214 -12.30 -14.02 -7.14
C PRO A 214 -13.36 -13.01 -7.58
N ILE A 215 -13.18 -11.74 -7.20
CA ILE A 215 -13.90 -10.61 -7.76
C ILE A 215 -13.50 -10.46 -9.23
N ASN A 216 -14.45 -10.59 -10.13
CA ASN A 216 -14.23 -10.50 -11.58
C ASN A 216 -14.28 -9.04 -12.08
N MET A 217 -13.30 -8.25 -11.64
CA MET A 217 -13.10 -6.85 -12.05
C MET A 217 -11.61 -6.59 -12.30
N THR A 218 -11.29 -5.52 -13.02
CA THR A 218 -9.90 -5.16 -13.33
C THR A 218 -9.21 -4.45 -12.17
N ASN A 219 -7.89 -4.62 -12.10
CA ASN A 219 -7.01 -3.96 -11.12
C ASN A 219 -7.41 -4.23 -9.67
N ILE A 220 -7.85 -5.45 -9.38
CA ILE A 220 -8.13 -5.93 -8.03
C ILE A 220 -6.94 -6.75 -7.52
N ALA A 221 -6.49 -6.44 -6.31
CA ALA A 221 -5.55 -7.22 -5.53
C ALA A 221 -6.16 -7.59 -4.17
N TYR A 222 -5.56 -8.54 -3.46
CA TYR A 222 -6.08 -9.05 -2.19
C TYR A 222 -5.05 -8.82 -1.10
N SER A 223 -5.46 -8.23 0.03
CA SER A 223 -4.55 -7.93 1.12
C SER A 223 -4.06 -9.21 1.78
N LEU A 224 -2.85 -9.12 2.33
CA LEU A 224 -2.30 -10.09 3.26
C LEU A 224 -1.63 -9.31 4.39
N HIS A 225 -2.05 -9.56 5.62
CA HIS A 225 -1.37 -9.04 6.81
C HIS A 225 -0.44 -10.08 7.39
N TYR A 226 0.81 -9.73 7.72
CA TYR A 226 1.76 -10.72 8.26
C TYR A 226 2.63 -10.23 9.43
N TYR A 227 2.60 -10.95 10.55
CA TYR A 227 3.27 -10.68 11.81
C TYR A 227 4.18 -11.84 12.21
N THR A 228 5.50 -11.60 12.21
CA THR A 228 6.52 -12.65 12.31
C THR A 228 6.50 -13.49 13.60
N ASN A 229 5.90 -12.97 14.67
CA ASN A 229 5.88 -13.62 15.98
C ASN A 229 4.54 -14.27 16.34
N GLU A 230 3.57 -14.20 15.45
CA GLU A 230 2.20 -14.62 15.74
C GLU A 230 1.59 -15.43 14.61
N ASP A 231 1.92 -15.12 13.37
CA ASP A 231 1.25 -15.78 12.27
C ASP A 231 1.64 -17.25 12.15
N PRO A 232 0.64 -18.14 12.03
CA PRO A 232 0.87 -19.55 11.93
C PRO A 232 1.46 -19.90 10.54
N PRO A 233 2.24 -20.98 10.44
CA PRO A 233 2.62 -21.57 9.14
C PRO A 233 1.43 -21.78 8.19
N LEU A 234 0.23 -21.99 8.75
CA LEU A 234 -1.02 -22.09 8.01
C LEU A 234 -1.31 -20.88 7.12
N LYS A 235 -1.06 -19.64 7.60
CA LYS A 235 -1.31 -18.42 6.81
C LYS A 235 -0.45 -18.41 5.54
N MET A 236 0.83 -18.78 5.66
CA MET A 236 1.72 -18.91 4.51
C MET A 236 1.30 -20.02 3.54
N ASN A 237 0.83 -21.17 4.03
CA ASN A 237 0.34 -22.25 3.15
C ASN A 237 -0.85 -21.80 2.30
N LYS A 238 -1.81 -21.11 2.92
CA LYS A 238 -2.98 -20.53 2.25
C LYS A 238 -2.60 -19.47 1.21
N THR A 239 -1.70 -18.55 1.59
CA THR A 239 -1.15 -17.56 0.65
C THR A 239 -0.47 -18.22 -0.55
N ASN A 240 0.30 -19.28 -0.34
CA ASN A 240 0.95 -20.01 -1.43
C ASN A 240 -0.06 -20.69 -2.35
N GLU A 241 -1.12 -21.27 -1.79
CA GLU A 241 -2.22 -21.84 -2.56
C GLU A 241 -2.87 -20.76 -3.44
N ALA A 242 -3.20 -19.59 -2.87
CA ALA A 242 -3.76 -18.46 -3.60
C ALA A 242 -2.86 -17.96 -4.74
N ILE A 243 -1.56 -17.79 -4.47
CA ILE A 243 -0.57 -17.36 -5.47
C ILE A 243 -0.41 -18.38 -6.60
N ASN A 244 -0.48 -19.68 -6.27
CA ASN A 244 -0.41 -20.77 -7.25
C ASN A 244 -1.67 -20.82 -8.13
N MET A 245 -2.83 -20.43 -7.60
CA MET A 245 -4.06 -20.22 -8.37
C MET A 245 -4.05 -18.91 -9.18
N GLY A 246 -3.03 -18.07 -9.02
CA GLY A 246 -2.85 -16.82 -9.79
C GLY A 246 -3.49 -15.59 -9.14
N LEU A 247 -3.87 -15.65 -7.86
CA LEU A 247 -4.43 -14.50 -7.15
C LEU A 247 -3.35 -13.41 -6.93
N PRO A 248 -3.61 -12.14 -7.31
CA PRO A 248 -2.72 -11.02 -7.00
C PRO A 248 -2.78 -10.67 -5.51
N ILE A 249 -1.72 -11.03 -4.77
CA ILE A 249 -1.59 -10.72 -3.34
C ILE A 249 -0.79 -9.42 -3.14
N PHE A 250 -1.28 -8.55 -2.25
CA PHE A 250 -0.63 -7.31 -1.85
C PHE A 250 -0.46 -7.28 -0.32
N VAL A 251 0.76 -7.21 0.19
CA VAL A 251 0.97 -7.07 1.64
C VAL A 251 0.85 -5.60 2.05
N THR A 252 -0.36 -5.20 2.44
CA THR A 252 -0.70 -3.83 2.90
C THR A 252 -0.24 -3.57 4.33
N GLU A 253 -0.13 -4.62 5.14
CA GLU A 253 0.38 -4.55 6.51
C GLU A 253 1.32 -5.72 6.84
N SER A 254 2.45 -5.43 7.50
CA SER A 254 3.29 -6.47 8.08
C SER A 254 4.09 -5.95 9.26
N GLY A 255 4.33 -6.79 10.26
CA GLY A 255 5.05 -6.46 11.49
C GLY A 255 6.13 -7.48 11.86
N VAL A 256 7.15 -6.99 12.55
CA VAL A 256 8.29 -7.77 13.08
C VAL A 256 8.12 -8.17 14.56
N CYS A 257 6.97 -7.79 15.10
CA CYS A 257 6.49 -8.06 16.44
C CYS A 257 5.16 -8.83 16.34
N ASN A 258 4.43 -9.01 17.43
CA ASN A 258 3.12 -9.68 17.38
C ASN A 258 2.05 -8.77 16.70
N SER A 259 0.84 -9.27 16.45
CA SER A 259 -0.27 -8.57 15.77
C SER A 259 -0.76 -7.32 16.52
N HIS A 260 -0.61 -7.30 17.84
CA HIS A 260 -0.87 -6.15 18.69
C HIS A 260 0.26 -5.09 18.58
N GLY A 261 1.32 -5.44 17.84
CA GLY A 261 2.59 -4.77 17.67
C GLY A 261 3.29 -4.41 18.97
N ASN A 262 3.28 -5.35 19.91
CA ASN A 262 4.04 -5.40 21.14
C ASN A 262 4.97 -6.64 21.13
N GLY A 263 5.74 -6.84 22.20
CA GLY A 263 6.62 -8.00 22.36
C GLY A 263 8.02 -7.80 21.76
N THR A 264 8.82 -8.87 21.76
CA THR A 264 10.24 -8.85 21.38
C THR A 264 10.39 -8.79 19.86
N VAL A 265 11.22 -7.88 19.33
CA VAL A 265 11.60 -7.95 17.91
C VAL A 265 12.31 -9.28 17.69
N ASN A 266 11.78 -10.10 16.81
CA ASN A 266 12.49 -11.28 16.39
C ASN A 266 13.36 -10.92 15.20
N VAL A 267 14.57 -10.44 15.46
CA VAL A 267 15.50 -9.99 14.39
C VAL A 267 15.89 -11.13 13.43
N ASN A 268 15.92 -12.37 13.92
CA ASN A 268 16.23 -13.55 13.11
C ASN A 268 15.10 -13.88 12.14
N VAL A 269 13.84 -13.77 12.58
CA VAL A 269 12.67 -13.88 11.69
C VAL A 269 12.42 -12.57 10.94
N THR A 270 12.90 -11.42 11.39
CA THR A 270 12.83 -10.16 10.63
C THR A 270 13.73 -10.22 9.41
N GLN A 271 14.95 -10.71 9.59
CA GLN A 271 15.84 -11.00 8.49
C GLN A 271 15.28 -12.19 7.71
N ALA A 272 14.78 -13.27 8.31
CA ALA A 272 14.16 -14.41 7.62
C ALA A 272 12.70 -14.23 7.13
N CYS A 273 12.05 -13.08 7.32
CA CYS A 273 10.75 -12.69 6.74
C CYS A 273 10.91 -11.55 5.76
N CYS A 274 11.83 -10.60 5.99
CA CYS A 274 12.30 -9.74 4.91
C CYS A 274 13.03 -10.58 3.85
N ILE A 275 13.79 -11.61 4.28
CA ILE A 275 14.38 -12.66 3.44
C ILE A 275 13.32 -13.72 3.15
N GLY A 276 12.43 -14.15 4.03
CA GLY A 276 11.42 -15.17 3.72
C GLY A 276 10.46 -14.74 2.62
N ILE A 277 9.97 -13.50 2.66
CA ILE A 277 9.23 -12.86 1.59
C ILE A 277 10.11 -12.65 0.32
N LEU A 278 11.45 -12.54 0.45
CA LEU A 278 12.43 -12.52 -0.65
C LEU A 278 12.88 -13.91 -1.18
N PHE A 279 12.83 -14.96 -0.35
CA PHE A 279 13.49 -16.28 -0.50
C PHE A 279 12.46 -17.31 -0.92
N PHE A 280 11.20 -17.13 -0.54
CA PHE A 280 10.08 -17.94 -1.02
C PHE A 280 9.81 -17.76 -2.53
N MET A 281 10.33 -16.69 -3.13
CA MET A 281 10.20 -16.39 -4.56
C MET A 281 11.43 -16.75 -5.40
N THR A 282 12.52 -17.21 -4.79
CA THR A 282 13.76 -17.53 -5.52
C THR A 282 13.92 -19.01 -5.86
N ASN A 283 13.06 -19.90 -5.37
CA ASN A 283 13.20 -21.35 -5.55
C ASN A 283 12.71 -21.92 -6.89
N HIS A 284 12.86 -21.17 -7.99
CA HIS A 284 12.88 -21.71 -9.36
C HIS A 284 14.27 -21.50 -10.01
N ARG A 285 15.31 -21.94 -9.28
CA ARG A 285 16.76 -22.10 -9.61
C ARG A 285 17.71 -20.97 -9.15
N ILE A 286 18.80 -21.41 -8.51
CA ILE A 286 19.68 -20.73 -7.52
C ILE A 286 21.11 -20.55 -8.07
N ARG A 287 21.77 -19.41 -7.80
CA ARG A 287 23.10 -19.32 -7.15
C ARG A 287 23.48 -17.88 -6.76
N MET A 288 24.14 -17.77 -5.60
CA MET A 288 24.61 -16.54 -4.94
C MET A 288 25.88 -16.00 -5.60
N THR A 289 25.94 -14.69 -5.84
CA THR A 289 27.19 -13.90 -5.83
C THR A 289 26.89 -12.50 -5.30
N THR A 290 27.81 -11.97 -4.50
CA THR A 290 27.85 -10.57 -4.07
C THR A 290 27.93 -9.65 -5.29
N ASN A 291 26.82 -9.01 -5.65
CA ASN A 291 26.72 -7.68 -6.26
C ASN A 291 25.28 -7.48 -6.74
N MET A 292 24.87 -6.21 -6.82
CA MET A 292 23.63 -5.78 -7.46
C MET A 292 23.49 -6.46 -8.83
N ASP A 293 22.42 -7.25 -9.02
CA ASP A 293 21.63 -7.32 -10.25
C ASP A 293 20.56 -8.44 -10.19
N ASN A 294 19.41 -8.11 -10.80
CA ASN A 294 18.31 -8.94 -11.32
C ASN A 294 17.36 -9.74 -10.40
N GLU A 295 16.08 -9.37 -10.59
CA GLU A 295 14.83 -10.16 -10.58
C GLU A 295 14.47 -11.00 -9.34
N LYS A 296 13.32 -10.67 -8.71
CA LYS A 296 12.20 -11.56 -8.23
C LYS A 296 11.32 -10.83 -7.19
N GLN A 297 9.97 -10.92 -7.31
CA GLN A 297 9.03 -9.86 -6.85
C GLN A 297 7.78 -10.30 -6.03
N VAL A 298 7.54 -9.64 -4.88
CA VAL A 298 6.29 -9.58 -4.08
C VAL A 298 6.19 -8.19 -3.42
N MET A 299 5.02 -7.56 -3.42
CA MET A 299 4.77 -6.23 -2.86
C MET A 299 4.67 -6.28 -1.33
N ALA A 300 5.42 -5.44 -0.60
CA ALA A 300 5.35 -5.41 0.86
C ALA A 300 5.59 -4.03 1.46
N VAL A 301 4.63 -3.57 2.26
CA VAL A 301 4.77 -2.41 3.16
C VAL A 301 5.30 -2.92 4.50
N LYS A 302 6.47 -2.42 4.92
CA LYS A 302 7.16 -2.83 6.15
C LYS A 302 6.86 -1.84 7.26
N TRP A 303 6.37 -2.33 8.40
CA TRP A 303 6.47 -1.58 9.64
C TRP A 303 7.90 -1.60 10.18
N ILE A 304 8.49 -0.43 10.42
CA ILE A 304 9.49 -0.27 11.47
C ILE A 304 8.76 0.33 12.67
N LYS A 305 8.22 -0.52 13.54
CA LYS A 305 7.88 -0.12 14.91
C LYS A 305 9.21 0.06 15.66
N THR A 306 9.90 1.17 15.46
CA THR A 306 11.03 1.59 16.31
C THR A 306 10.46 2.04 17.66
N ALA A 307 9.97 1.08 18.44
CA ALA A 307 9.58 1.28 19.82
C ALA A 307 9.74 0.01 20.67
N CYS A 308 10.48 -1.00 20.20
CA CYS A 308 10.95 -2.04 21.10
C CYS A 308 12.06 -1.45 21.98
N ALA A 309 11.68 -1.20 23.24
CA ALA A 309 12.52 -0.81 24.36
C ALA A 309 13.07 0.63 24.38
N ARG A 310 12.18 1.63 24.51
CA ARG A 310 12.39 2.89 25.28
C ARG A 310 11.16 3.81 25.22
N MET A 311 10.03 3.39 25.79
CA MET A 311 8.94 4.29 26.21
C MET A 311 8.21 3.75 27.44
N VAL A 312 8.98 3.14 28.36
CA VAL A 312 8.61 2.95 29.77
C VAL A 312 9.76 3.54 30.58
N ALA A 313 9.83 4.87 30.57
CA ALA A 313 10.49 5.75 31.54
C ALA A 313 10.00 7.18 31.23
#